data_AF-A0A6G9AK97-F1
#
_entry.id   AF-A0A6G9AK97-F1
#
_cell.length_a   1.000
_cell.length_b   1.000
_cell.length_c   1.000
_cell.angle_alpha   90.00
_cell.angle_beta   90.00
_cell.angle_gamma   90.00
#
_symmetry.space_group_name_H-M   'P 1'
#
loop_
_entity.id
_entity.type
_entity.pdbx_description
1 polymer ?
#
loop_
_entity_poly.entity_id
_entity_poly.type
_entity_poly.pdbx_seq_one_letter_code
_entity_poly.pdbx_strand_id
1 'polypeptide(L)'
;MYKPIFPEYAQVNDDMSIYGPKAHQRVISKLNSGLGPLFYREHCIQLEPLPETMLDEGQASPVPDLILYDNTARTTPIIIEVCHTDGLRKDLKKVIALLEADDYGIQEGFVYDYITAQWYRYSKGDGGLTQSTSFSEVLQLDLNQFL
;
A
#
# COMPACT_ATOMS: atom_id res chain seq x y z
N MET A 1 -18.63 -34.71 28.11
CA MET A 1 -17.62 -33.98 27.31
C MET A 1 -18.36 -32.89 26.55
N TYR A 2 -18.27 -31.64 27.01
CA TYR A 2 -18.99 -30.52 26.40
C TYR A 2 -18.17 -30.04 25.18
N LYS A 3 -18.73 -30.09 23.97
CA LYS A 3 -18.13 -29.48 22.79
C LYS A 3 -18.71 -28.06 22.67
N PRO A 4 -17.89 -27.00 22.68
CA PRO A 4 -18.42 -25.67 22.40
C PRO A 4 -18.80 -25.62 20.92
N ILE A 5 -20.06 -25.28 20.67
CA ILE A 5 -20.54 -24.90 19.35
C ILE A 5 -20.11 -23.44 19.18
N PHE A 6 -19.12 -23.20 18.31
CA PHE A 6 -18.82 -21.84 17.88
C PHE A 6 -19.95 -21.40 16.94
N PRO A 7 -20.61 -20.26 17.19
CA PRO A 7 -21.50 -19.69 16.19
C PRO A 7 -20.64 -19.34 14.97
N GLU A 8 -21.02 -19.87 13.83
CA GLU A 8 -20.48 -19.48 12.54
C GLU A 8 -21.00 -18.06 12.26
N TYR A 9 -20.24 -17.06 12.68
CA TYR A 9 -20.57 -15.67 12.44
C TYR A 9 -20.31 -15.36 10.97
N ALA A 10 -21.33 -15.56 10.13
CA ALA A 10 -21.47 -14.83 8.89
C ALA A 10 -21.76 -13.36 9.23
N GLN A 11 -20.72 -12.59 9.62
CA GLN A 11 -20.81 -11.14 9.67
C GLN A 11 -20.43 -10.58 8.30
N VAL A 12 -21.44 -10.42 7.46
CA VAL A 12 -21.36 -9.65 6.23
C VAL A 12 -21.29 -8.16 6.60
N ASN A 13 -20.06 -7.61 6.55
CA ASN A 13 -19.64 -6.33 5.95
C ASN A 13 -20.51 -5.04 6.02
N ASP A 14 -21.48 -4.89 6.91
CA ASP A 14 -22.21 -3.61 7.03
C ASP A 14 -21.57 -2.61 8.01
N ASP A 15 -20.81 -3.06 9.01
CA ASP A 15 -20.20 -2.17 10.02
C ASP A 15 -19.01 -1.37 9.48
N MET A 16 -18.37 -1.79 8.37
CA MET A 16 -17.14 -1.16 7.89
C MET A 16 -17.33 0.22 7.24
N SER A 17 -18.54 0.57 6.76
CA SER A 17 -18.75 1.86 6.09
C SER A 17 -18.66 3.06 7.05
N ILE A 18 -19.06 2.88 8.31
CA ILE A 18 -18.97 3.92 9.36
C ILE A 18 -17.52 4.09 9.85
N TYR A 19 -16.71 3.03 9.77
CA TYR A 19 -15.31 3.04 10.19
C TYR A 19 -14.33 3.32 9.06
N GLY A 20 -14.79 3.68 7.84
CA GLY A 20 -13.94 3.89 6.66
C GLY A 20 -12.63 4.62 6.94
N PRO A 21 -12.63 5.83 7.56
CA PRO A 21 -11.41 6.55 7.89
C PRO A 21 -10.47 5.82 8.87
N LYS A 22 -11.02 5.09 9.85
CA LYS A 22 -10.21 4.35 10.84
C LYS A 22 -9.68 3.03 10.27
N ALA A 23 -10.44 2.38 9.41
CA ALA A 23 -10.02 1.14 8.74
C ALA A 23 -8.86 1.43 7.78
N HIS A 24 -9.00 2.48 6.96
CA HIS A 24 -7.95 3.00 6.08
C HIS A 24 -6.66 3.31 6.85
N GLN A 25 -6.76 4.13 7.90
CA GLN A 25 -5.59 4.52 8.69
C GLN A 25 -4.96 3.36 9.49
N ARG A 26 -5.75 2.34 9.84
CA ARG A 26 -5.22 1.12 10.47
C ARG A 26 -4.32 0.34 9.52
N VAL A 27 -4.66 0.28 8.23
CA VAL A 27 -3.83 -0.41 7.21
C VAL A 27 -2.51 0.34 7.05
N ILE A 28 -2.54 1.67 6.88
CA ILE A 28 -1.33 2.50 6.79
C ILE A 28 -0.44 2.28 8.01
N SER A 29 -1.03 2.34 9.21
CA SER A 29 -0.31 2.12 10.48
C SER A 29 0.34 0.73 10.54
N LYS A 30 -0.37 -0.32 10.12
CA LYS A 30 0.15 -1.69 10.08
C LYS A 30 1.34 -1.82 9.14
N LEU A 31 1.19 -1.39 7.88
CA LEU A 31 2.27 -1.41 6.89
C LEU A 31 3.50 -0.65 7.38
N ASN A 32 3.31 0.59 7.84
CA ASN A 32 4.41 1.42 8.32
C ASN A 32 5.09 0.82 9.56
N SER A 33 4.32 0.26 10.50
CA SER A 33 4.85 -0.39 11.70
C SER A 33 5.56 -1.72 11.43
N GLY A 34 5.21 -2.41 10.34
CA GLY A 34 5.84 -3.65 9.89
C GLY A 34 7.13 -3.39 9.10
N LEU A 35 7.11 -2.41 8.20
CA LEU A 35 8.26 -2.03 7.36
C LEU A 35 9.30 -1.21 8.13
N GLY A 36 8.87 -0.36 9.06
CA GLY A 36 9.76 0.52 9.83
C GLY A 36 10.91 -0.22 10.54
N PRO A 37 10.65 -1.28 11.33
CA PRO A 37 11.70 -2.08 11.96
C PRO A 37 12.72 -2.63 10.95
N LEU A 38 12.26 -3.08 9.78
CA LEU A 38 13.14 -3.61 8.72
C LEU A 38 14.13 -2.55 8.23
N PHE A 39 13.71 -1.28 8.16
CA PHE A 39 14.58 -0.18 7.75
C PHE A 39 15.44 0.37 8.91
N TYR A 40 14.80 0.80 10.01
CA TYR A 40 15.46 1.57 11.07
C TYR A 40 16.30 0.74 12.04
N ARG A 41 15.93 -0.53 12.26
CA ARG A 41 16.54 -1.38 13.30
C ARG A 41 17.32 -2.54 12.73
N GLU A 42 16.73 -3.24 11.77
CA GLU A 42 17.29 -4.47 11.23
C GLU A 42 18.17 -4.20 10.00
N HIS A 43 17.93 -3.07 9.31
CA HIS A 43 18.61 -2.69 8.06
C HIS A 43 18.51 -3.79 6.98
N CYS A 44 17.39 -4.51 6.95
CA CYS A 44 17.07 -5.55 5.97
C CYS A 44 16.56 -4.97 4.64
N ILE A 45 16.00 -3.76 4.68
CA ILE A 45 15.55 -3.01 3.49
C ILE A 45 16.24 -1.65 3.45
N GLN A 46 16.41 -1.10 2.24
CA GLN A 46 17.07 0.19 2.02
C GLN A 46 16.09 1.35 1.85
N LEU A 47 14.80 1.06 1.71
CA LEU A 47 13.76 2.06 1.48
C LEU A 47 13.05 2.39 2.79
N GLU A 48 13.01 3.67 3.13
CA GLU A 48 12.38 4.19 4.33
C GLU A 48 10.86 4.30 4.13
N PRO A 49 10.04 3.67 4.98
CA PRO A 49 8.61 3.85 4.92
C PRO A 49 8.20 5.19 5.55
N LEU A 50 7.51 6.02 4.76
CA LEU A 50 7.02 7.33 5.17
C LEU A 50 5.51 7.43 4.86
N PRO A 51 4.63 7.49 5.88
CA PRO A 51 3.20 7.58 5.67
C PRO A 51 2.79 8.98 5.21
N GLU A 52 1.78 9.07 4.34
CA GLU A 52 1.12 10.32 3.93
C GLU A 52 2.10 11.46 3.58
N THR A 53 3.16 11.12 2.83
CA THR A 53 4.26 12.04 2.51
C THR A 53 4.22 12.46 1.04
N MET A 54 4.50 13.74 0.78
CA MET A 54 4.59 14.31 -0.57
C MET A 54 5.73 13.67 -1.37
N LEU A 55 5.52 13.42 -2.66
CA LEU A 55 6.57 12.89 -3.55
C LEU A 55 7.69 13.89 -3.86
N ASP A 56 7.39 15.19 -3.74
CA ASP A 56 8.34 16.30 -3.92
C ASP A 56 8.04 17.38 -2.86
N GLU A 57 9.09 17.83 -2.18
CA GLU A 57 9.04 18.84 -1.10
C GLU A 57 9.08 20.29 -1.63
N GLY A 58 9.54 20.51 -2.87
CA GLY A 58 9.76 21.84 -3.44
C GLY A 58 8.51 22.49 -4.03
N GLN A 59 7.44 21.72 -4.24
CA GLN A 59 6.20 22.16 -4.84
C GLN A 59 5.03 21.26 -4.40
N ALA A 60 3.81 21.71 -4.66
CA ALA A 60 2.63 20.87 -4.42
C ALA A 60 2.72 19.62 -5.29
N SER A 61 2.81 18.46 -4.64
CA SER A 61 2.95 17.16 -5.30
C SER A 61 1.96 16.14 -4.73
N PRO A 62 1.73 15.03 -5.44
CA PRO A 62 0.87 13.97 -4.96
C PRO A 62 1.35 13.41 -3.61
N VAL A 63 0.37 13.04 -2.77
CA VAL A 63 0.60 12.38 -1.48
C VAL A 63 0.00 10.97 -1.59
N PRO A 64 0.83 9.93 -1.75
CA PRO A 64 0.41 8.55 -1.54
C PRO A 64 0.18 8.27 -0.05
N ASP A 65 -0.61 7.24 0.25
CA ASP A 65 -0.89 6.84 1.62
C ASP A 65 0.38 6.33 2.34
N LEU A 66 1.27 5.65 1.61
CA LEU A 66 2.60 5.25 2.08
C LEU A 66 3.58 5.29 0.91
N ILE A 67 4.75 5.89 1.15
CA ILE A 67 5.88 5.86 0.21
C ILE A 67 7.04 5.08 0.80
N LEU A 68 7.85 4.46 -0.07
CA LEU A 68 9.14 3.89 0.31
C LEU A 68 10.25 4.69 -0.37
N TYR A 69 10.93 5.50 0.44
CA TYR A 69 11.88 6.50 -0.01
C TYR A 69 13.32 5.97 0.01
N ASP A 70 14.05 6.15 -1.10
CA ASP A 70 15.48 5.89 -1.14
C ASP A 70 16.24 7.15 -0.70
N ASN A 71 16.79 7.12 0.51
CA ASN A 71 17.55 8.24 1.07
C ASN A 71 18.88 8.52 0.32
N THR A 72 19.43 7.52 -0.37
CA THR A 72 20.70 7.66 -1.10
C THR A 72 20.45 8.27 -2.48
N ALA A 73 19.51 7.71 -3.23
CA ALA A 73 19.15 8.18 -4.57
C ALA A 73 18.23 9.40 -4.55
N ARG A 74 17.58 9.68 -3.42
CA ARG A 74 16.55 10.71 -3.24
C ARG A 74 15.37 10.54 -4.20
N THR A 75 14.92 9.30 -4.36
CA THR A 75 13.80 8.92 -5.21
C THR A 75 12.75 8.17 -4.39
N THR A 76 11.57 7.96 -4.97
CA THR A 76 10.51 7.14 -4.35
C THR A 76 10.25 5.91 -5.20
N PRO A 77 11.02 4.81 -5.05
CA PRO A 77 10.84 3.62 -5.88
C PRO A 77 9.49 2.93 -5.73
N ILE A 78 8.83 3.03 -4.56
CA ILE A 78 7.55 2.37 -4.32
C ILE A 78 6.54 3.34 -3.70
N ILE A 79 5.31 3.29 -4.21
CA ILE A 79 4.14 3.95 -3.61
C ILE A 79 3.05 2.92 -3.31
N ILE A 80 2.26 3.17 -2.27
CA ILE A 80 1.12 2.34 -1.88
C ILE A 80 -0.08 3.26 -1.61
N GLU A 81 -1.21 2.93 -2.24
CA GLU A 81 -2.52 3.51 -1.94
C GLU A 81 -3.39 2.47 -1.23
N VAL A 82 -4.12 2.91 -0.22
CA VAL A 82 -5.10 2.12 0.51
C VAL A 82 -6.47 2.67 0.18
N CYS A 83 -7.41 1.83 -0.25
CA CYS A 83 -8.69 2.31 -0.74
C CYS A 83 -9.88 1.49 -0.22
N HIS A 84 -11.03 2.15 -0.12
CA HIS A 84 -12.31 1.43 -0.12
C HIS A 84 -12.55 0.86 -1.52
N THR A 85 -13.36 -0.20 -1.67
CA THR A 85 -13.69 -0.77 -2.99
C THR A 85 -14.20 0.28 -3.99
N ASP A 86 -14.98 1.25 -3.53
CA ASP A 86 -15.49 2.35 -4.37
C ASP A 86 -14.38 3.28 -4.89
N GLY A 87 -13.25 3.37 -4.19
CA GLY A 87 -12.07 4.15 -4.56
C GLY A 87 -11.10 3.41 -5.50
N LEU A 88 -11.17 2.08 -5.56
CA LEU A 88 -10.18 1.23 -6.24
C LEU A 88 -9.86 1.70 -7.66
N ARG A 89 -10.89 1.95 -8.49
CA ARG A 89 -10.68 2.38 -9.88
C ARG A 89 -9.96 3.73 -9.99
N LYS A 90 -10.20 4.63 -9.05
CA LYS A 90 -9.57 5.96 -9.02
C LYS A 90 -8.10 5.81 -8.62
N ASP A 91 -7.81 5.02 -7.59
CA ASP A 91 -6.44 4.89 -7.07
C ASP A 91 -5.56 4.07 -8.01
N LEU A 92 -6.10 3.05 -8.69
CA LEU A 92 -5.39 2.36 -9.78
C LEU A 92 -4.98 3.32 -10.89
N LYS A 93 -5.87 4.23 -11.31
CA LYS A 93 -5.55 5.24 -12.34
C LYS A 93 -4.51 6.23 -11.83
N LYS A 94 -4.59 6.66 -10.57
CA LYS A 94 -3.61 7.55 -9.93
C LYS A 94 -2.24 6.90 -9.96
N VAL A 95 -2.12 5.67 -9.46
CA VAL A 95 -0.86 4.91 -9.42
C VAL A 95 -0.28 4.75 -10.82
N ILE A 96 -1.05 4.26 -11.80
CA ILE A 96 -0.56 4.09 -13.19
C ILE A 96 -0.07 5.43 -13.74
N ALA A 97 -0.83 6.51 -13.56
CA ALA A 97 -0.42 7.83 -14.05
C ALA A 97 0.89 8.34 -13.42
N LEU A 98 1.11 8.09 -12.13
CA LEU A 98 2.35 8.47 -11.43
C LEU A 98 3.56 7.69 -11.93
N LEU A 99 3.39 6.38 -12.17
CA LEU A 99 4.48 5.54 -12.70
C LEU A 99 4.82 5.88 -14.15
N GLU A 100 3.81 6.18 -14.97
CA GLU A 100 4.02 6.52 -16.39
C GLU A 100 4.53 7.95 -16.60
N ALA A 101 4.24 8.89 -15.69
CA ALA A 101 4.81 10.24 -15.74
C ALA A 101 6.33 10.25 -15.54
N ASP A 102 6.86 9.27 -14.80
CA ASP A 102 8.31 9.05 -14.57
C ASP A 102 9.04 10.18 -13.83
N ASP A 103 8.32 11.12 -13.24
CA ASP A 103 8.91 12.30 -12.59
C ASP A 103 9.60 11.99 -11.24
N TYR A 104 9.23 10.88 -10.58
CA TYR A 104 9.60 10.61 -9.18
C TYR A 104 10.46 9.34 -8.99
N GLY A 105 10.84 8.67 -10.08
CA GLY A 105 11.63 7.43 -10.05
C GLY A 105 10.87 6.22 -9.48
N ILE A 106 9.54 6.22 -9.58
CA ILE A 106 8.68 5.14 -9.09
C ILE A 106 8.82 3.93 -10.02
N GLN A 107 9.07 2.76 -9.43
CA GLN A 107 9.28 1.49 -10.12
C GLN A 107 8.09 0.55 -9.94
N GLU A 108 7.53 0.50 -8.72
CA GLU A 108 6.32 -0.27 -8.41
C GLU A 108 5.29 0.61 -7.70
N GLY A 109 4.03 0.41 -8.05
CA GLY A 109 2.90 1.04 -7.38
C GLY A 109 1.89 0.00 -6.94
N PHE A 110 1.40 0.13 -5.72
CA PHE A 110 0.42 -0.79 -5.16
C PHE A 110 -0.89 -0.09 -4.80
N VAL A 111 -1.98 -0.81 -4.97
CA VAL A 111 -3.30 -0.43 -4.43
C VAL A 111 -3.84 -1.60 -3.62
N TYR A 112 -4.20 -1.34 -2.37
CA TYR A 112 -4.84 -2.31 -1.48
C TYR A 112 -6.28 -1.91 -1.20
N ASP A 113 -7.23 -2.74 -1.63
CA ASP A 113 -8.63 -2.60 -1.26
C ASP A 113 -8.87 -3.27 0.10
N TYR A 114 -9.06 -2.47 1.15
CA TYR A 114 -9.20 -2.97 2.51
C TYR A 114 -10.57 -3.59 2.82
N ILE A 115 -11.55 -3.47 1.93
CA ILE A 115 -12.86 -4.13 2.08
C ILE A 115 -12.80 -5.54 1.51
N THR A 116 -12.14 -5.71 0.35
CA THR A 116 -12.01 -7.03 -0.31
C THR A 116 -10.73 -7.77 0.09
N ALA A 117 -9.81 -7.10 0.80
CA ALA A 117 -8.48 -7.59 1.15
C ALA A 117 -7.66 -8.01 -0.09
N GLN A 118 -7.79 -7.25 -1.18
CA GLN A 118 -7.10 -7.54 -2.43
C GLN A 118 -6.00 -6.53 -2.73
N TRP A 119 -4.88 -7.05 -3.20
CA TRP A 119 -3.76 -6.27 -3.69
C TRP A 119 -3.73 -6.21 -5.20
N TYR A 120 -3.32 -5.05 -5.70
CA TYR A 120 -3.03 -4.80 -7.09
C TYR A 120 -1.66 -4.13 -7.18
N ARG A 121 -0.77 -4.70 -7.97
CA ARG A 121 0.53 -4.11 -8.32
C ARG A 121 0.51 -3.62 -9.76
N TYR A 122 1.13 -2.47 -9.98
CA TYR A 122 1.52 -1.99 -11.29
C TYR A 122 3.03 -1.80 -11.31
N SER A 123 3.69 -2.33 -12.34
CA SER A 123 5.10 -2.06 -12.62
C SER A 123 5.22 -1.25 -13.90
N LYS A 124 6.20 -0.35 -13.94
CA LYS A 124 6.41 0.51 -15.11
C LYS A 124 6.64 -0.35 -16.36
N GLY A 125 5.94 -0.05 -17.44
CA GLY A 125 6.06 -0.78 -18.71
C GLY A 125 5.13 -1.99 -18.87
N ASP A 126 4.28 -2.31 -17.88
CA ASP A 126 3.25 -3.35 -17.97
C ASP A 126 2.07 -2.97 -18.91
N GLY A 127 2.16 -1.85 -19.63
CA GLY A 127 1.16 -1.41 -20.60
C GLY A 127 -0.19 -1.06 -19.95
N GLY A 128 -0.18 -0.62 -18.69
CA GLY A 128 -1.38 -0.34 -17.91
C GLY A 128 -2.09 -1.57 -17.33
N LEU A 129 -1.52 -2.77 -17.45
CA LEU A 129 -2.07 -3.98 -16.85
C LEU A 129 -1.62 -4.11 -15.39
N THR A 130 -2.57 -4.36 -14.50
CA THR A 130 -2.29 -4.59 -13.08
C THR A 130 -2.23 -6.09 -12.80
N GLN A 131 -1.39 -6.48 -11.86
CA GLN A 131 -1.26 -7.85 -11.38
C GLN A 131 -1.90 -7.96 -10.00
N SER A 132 -2.67 -9.02 -9.74
CA SER A 132 -3.21 -9.27 -8.41
C SER A 132 -2.16 -9.94 -7.52
N THR A 133 -1.30 -9.12 -6.92
CA THR A 133 -0.21 -9.54 -6.04
C THR A 133 0.18 -8.43 -5.07
N SER A 134 0.64 -8.83 -3.90
CA SER A 134 1.24 -7.98 -2.85
C SER A 134 2.76 -8.06 -2.82
N PHE A 135 3.36 -8.91 -3.65
CA PHE A 135 4.81 -9.11 -3.68
C PHE A 135 5.49 -7.95 -4.40
N SER A 136 6.45 -7.32 -3.71
CA SER A 136 7.35 -6.31 -4.30
C SER A 136 8.63 -6.98 -4.77
N GLU A 137 8.94 -6.81 -6.05
CA GLU A 137 10.21 -7.24 -6.62
C GLU A 137 11.35 -6.32 -6.21
N VAL A 138 11.08 -5.03 -5.99
CA VAL A 138 12.10 -4.09 -5.52
C VAL A 138 12.54 -4.39 -4.09
N LEU A 139 11.61 -4.77 -3.20
CA LEU A 139 11.93 -5.17 -1.82
C LEU A 139 12.29 -6.66 -1.67
N GLN A 140 11.93 -7.50 -2.63
CA GLN A 140 11.93 -8.97 -2.49
C GLN A 140 11.11 -9.42 -1.26
N LEU A 141 9.91 -8.85 -1.11
CA LEU A 141 9.11 -8.96 0.11
C LEU A 141 7.61 -8.98 -0.23
N ASP A 142 6.85 -9.82 0.48
CA ASP A 142 5.37 -9.78 0.42
C ASP A 142 4.83 -8.71 1.39
N LEU A 143 4.20 -7.66 0.87
CA LEU A 143 3.61 -6.59 1.69
C LEU A 143 2.41 -7.07 2.52
N ASN A 144 1.73 -8.14 2.08
CA ASN A 144 0.54 -8.64 2.76
C ASN A 144 0.87 -9.29 4.12
N GLN A 145 2.12 -9.65 4.39
CA GLN A 145 2.53 -10.23 5.67
C GLN A 145 2.38 -9.26 6.86
N PHE A 146 2.20 -7.96 6.59
CA PHE A 146 2.03 -6.93 7.61
C PHE A 146 0.56 -6.61 7.92
N LEU A 147 -0.40 -7.19 7.20
CA LEU A 147 -1.83 -6.87 7.30
C LEU A 147 -2.64 -7.83 8.18
#